data_AF-A0A3C0G9A0-F1
#
_entry.id   AF-A0A3C0G9A0-F1
#
_cell.length_a   1.000
_cell.length_b   1.000
_cell.length_c   1.000
_cell.angle_alpha   90.00
_cell.angle_beta   90.00
_cell.angle_gamma   90.00
#
_symmetry.space_group_name_H-M   'P 1'
#
loop_
_entity.id
_entity.type
_entity.pdbx_description
1 polymer ?
#
loop_
_entity_poly.entity_id
_entity_poly.type
_entity_poly.pdbx_seq_one_letter_code
_entity_poly.pdbx_strand_id
1 'polypeptide(L)'
;MKKTIIPFLFILFAVNSITAQDLTTFFSKSDSFFKANVVNGKVKYAAIKNDPKSLNEVLEIAKGISVSKSDATQYQAFWINAYNLLVIDGIINNYPLKSPLDVPGFFDKTKHEVGGKSITLNGIENN
;
A
#
# COMPACT_ATOMS: atom_id res chain seq x y z
N MET A 1 55.56 -13.35 -24.86
CA MET A 1 54.32 -12.60 -25.11
C MET A 1 53.43 -12.73 -23.89
N LYS A 2 53.29 -11.68 -23.07
CA LYS A 2 52.49 -11.71 -21.83
C LYS A 2 51.03 -11.51 -22.21
N LYS A 3 50.18 -12.51 -21.96
CA LYS A 3 48.72 -12.43 -22.17
C LYS A 3 48.10 -11.77 -20.93
N THR A 4 47.69 -10.51 -21.06
CA THR A 4 46.94 -9.80 -20.03
C THR A 4 45.48 -10.25 -20.13
N ILE A 5 45.00 -11.00 -19.12
CA ILE A 5 43.59 -11.35 -18.99
C ILE A 5 42.94 -10.21 -18.21
N ILE A 6 42.06 -9.44 -18.87
CA ILE A 6 41.25 -8.41 -18.22
C ILE A 6 39.99 -9.11 -17.71
N PRO A 7 39.69 -9.13 -16.40
CA PRO A 7 38.42 -9.62 -15.92
C PRO A 7 37.34 -8.58 -16.26
N PHE A 8 36.35 -9.00 -17.04
CA PHE A 8 35.17 -8.20 -17.34
C PHE A 8 34.30 -8.15 -16.08
N LEU A 9 34.38 -7.05 -15.33
CA LEU A 9 33.57 -6.82 -14.13
C LEU A 9 32.14 -6.50 -14.59
N PHE A 10 31.27 -7.51 -14.58
CA PHE A 10 29.83 -7.33 -14.76
C PHE A 10 29.27 -6.65 -13.50
N ILE A 11 29.21 -5.32 -13.52
CA ILE A 11 28.44 -4.57 -12.52
C ILE A 11 26.97 -4.82 -12.85
N LEU A 12 26.35 -5.72 -12.08
CA LEU A 12 24.92 -5.92 -12.09
C LEU A 12 24.28 -4.70 -11.42
N PHE A 13 23.88 -3.70 -12.22
CA PHE A 13 22.96 -2.67 -11.75
C PHE A 13 21.64 -3.38 -11.42
N ALA A 14 21.38 -3.61 -10.14
CA ALA A 14 20.06 -3.99 -9.65
C ALA A 14 19.12 -2.81 -9.88
N VAL A 15 18.56 -2.73 -11.09
CA VAL A 15 17.38 -1.92 -11.34
C VAL A 15 16.27 -2.54 -10.51
N ASN A 16 15.84 -1.84 -9.45
CA ASN A 16 14.61 -2.18 -8.74
C ASN A 16 13.47 -1.86 -9.71
N SER A 17 13.20 -2.78 -10.64
CA SER A 17 11.97 -2.77 -11.41
C SER A 17 10.85 -2.97 -10.41
N ILE A 18 10.20 -1.90 -9.99
CA ILE A 18 8.86 -1.99 -9.40
C ILE A 18 8.00 -2.56 -10.54
N THR A 19 7.62 -3.82 -10.43
CA THR A 19 7.09 -4.59 -11.58
C THR A 19 5.57 -4.66 -11.52
N ALA A 20 4.95 -4.91 -12.67
CA ALA A 20 3.52 -5.26 -12.76
C ALA A 20 3.13 -6.46 -11.86
N GLN A 21 4.11 -7.27 -11.43
CA GLN A 21 3.93 -8.35 -10.48
C GLN A 21 3.53 -7.85 -9.08
N ASP A 22 4.08 -6.73 -8.64
CA ASP A 22 3.77 -6.14 -7.33
C ASP A 22 2.34 -5.61 -7.31
N LEU A 23 1.92 -4.97 -8.41
CA LEU A 23 0.56 -4.45 -8.56
C LEU A 23 -0.51 -5.56 -8.59
N THR A 24 -0.23 -6.65 -9.32
CA THR A 24 -1.10 -7.84 -9.34
C THR A 24 -1.20 -8.47 -7.95
N THR A 25 -0.07 -8.55 -7.25
CA THR A 25 0.00 -9.08 -5.88
C THR A 25 -0.76 -8.21 -4.89
N PHE A 26 -0.63 -6.88 -5.00
CA PHE A 26 -1.39 -5.92 -4.20
C PHE A 26 -2.89 -6.09 -4.38
N PHE A 27 -3.38 -6.20 -5.62
CA PHE A 27 -4.81 -6.42 -5.86
C PHE A 27 -5.31 -7.74 -5.28
N SER A 28 -4.58 -8.84 -5.51
CA SER A 28 -4.95 -10.15 -4.98
C SER A 28 -4.97 -10.18 -3.45
N LYS A 29 -3.98 -9.57 -2.79
CA LYS A 29 -3.90 -9.50 -1.33
C LYS A 29 -4.95 -8.55 -0.74
N SER A 30 -5.21 -7.42 -1.39
CA SER A 30 -6.29 -6.49 -1.00
C SER A 30 -7.65 -7.18 -1.04
N ASP A 31 -7.96 -7.87 -2.15
CA ASP A 31 -9.21 -8.63 -2.31
C ASP A 31 -9.35 -9.71 -1.23
N SER A 32 -8.29 -10.49 -0.99
CA SER A 32 -8.28 -11.52 0.06
C SER A 32 -8.50 -10.91 1.46
N PHE A 33 -7.84 -9.78 1.74
CA PHE A 33 -7.98 -9.05 2.99
C PHE A 33 -9.42 -8.57 3.19
N PHE A 34 -10.02 -7.92 2.19
CA PHE A 34 -11.39 -7.43 2.30
C PHE A 34 -12.41 -8.56 2.44
N LYS A 35 -12.28 -9.66 1.67
CA LYS A 35 -13.16 -10.83 1.79
C LYS A 35 -13.15 -11.47 3.18
N ALA A 36 -11.98 -11.53 3.82
CA ALA A 36 -11.86 -12.09 5.17
C ALA A 36 -12.44 -11.17 6.26
N ASN A 37 -12.30 -9.86 6.08
CA ASN A 37 -12.50 -8.86 7.14
C ASN A 37 -13.76 -8.00 6.99
N VAL A 38 -14.42 -8.01 5.84
CA VAL A 38 -15.66 -7.27 5.58
C VAL A 38 -16.84 -8.24 5.49
N VAL A 39 -17.81 -8.08 6.39
CA VAL A 39 -19.02 -8.91 6.42
C VAL A 39 -20.23 -7.99 6.42
N ASN A 40 -21.14 -8.19 5.47
CA ASN A 40 -22.35 -7.36 5.30
C ASN A 40 -22.04 -5.85 5.25
N GLY A 41 -20.97 -5.48 4.53
CA GLY A 41 -20.51 -4.10 4.41
C GLY A 41 -19.84 -3.52 5.66
N LYS A 42 -19.59 -4.33 6.71
CA LYS A 42 -18.95 -3.87 7.95
C LYS A 42 -17.58 -4.50 8.13
N VAL A 43 -16.60 -3.69 8.50
CA VAL A 43 -15.21 -4.12 8.78
C VAL A 43 -15.10 -4.67 10.21
N LYS A 44 -14.43 -5.81 10.38
CA LYS A 44 -14.15 -6.45 11.68
C LYS A 44 -12.97 -5.80 12.43
N TYR A 45 -13.06 -4.51 12.77
CA TYR A 45 -11.92 -3.75 13.35
C TYR A 45 -11.27 -4.41 14.57
N ALA A 46 -12.05 -4.96 15.51
CA ALA A 46 -11.50 -5.64 16.68
C ALA A 46 -10.65 -6.87 16.32
N ALA A 47 -11.09 -7.66 15.33
CA ALA A 47 -10.35 -8.84 14.88
C ALA A 47 -9.04 -8.44 14.18
N ILE A 48 -9.10 -7.42 13.31
CA ILE A 48 -7.92 -6.89 12.61
C ILE A 48 -6.94 -6.28 13.60
N LYS A 49 -7.40 -5.57 14.64
CA LYS A 49 -6.54 -5.04 15.69
C LYS A 49 -5.77 -6.13 16.44
N ASN A 50 -6.41 -7.28 16.66
CA ASN A 50 -5.81 -8.41 17.36
C ASN A 50 -4.80 -9.16 16.49
N ASP A 51 -5.01 -9.21 15.16
CA ASP A 51 -4.07 -9.78 14.19
C ASP A 51 -3.95 -8.90 12.92
N PRO A 52 -3.10 -7.85 12.96
CA PRO A 52 -2.97 -6.89 11.86
C PRO A 52 -2.05 -7.40 10.74
N LYS A 53 -1.53 -8.63 10.83
CA LYS A 53 -0.45 -9.13 9.96
C LYS A 53 -0.79 -9.03 8.48
N SER A 54 -2.01 -9.44 8.10
CA SER A 54 -2.46 -9.39 6.71
C SER A 54 -2.58 -7.96 6.19
N LEU A 55 -3.08 -7.03 6.99
CA LEU A 55 -3.16 -5.61 6.65
C LEU A 55 -1.77 -5.02 6.43
N ASN A 56 -0.86 -5.24 7.38
CA ASN A 56 0.50 -4.74 7.34
C ASN A 56 1.25 -5.25 6.09
N GLU A 57 1.06 -6.51 5.73
CA GLU A 57 1.65 -7.10 4.53
C GLU A 57 1.18 -6.39 3.25
N VAL A 58 -0.13 -6.13 3.11
CA VAL A 58 -0.67 -5.46 1.92
C VAL A 58 -0.18 -4.00 1.84
N LEU A 59 -0.15 -3.29 2.98
CA LEU A 59 0.34 -1.92 3.04
C LEU A 59 1.84 -1.81 2.74
N GLU A 60 2.64 -2.79 3.18
CA GLU A 60 4.07 -2.81 2.86
C GLU A 60 4.32 -2.93 1.36
N ILE A 61 3.56 -3.79 0.67
CA ILE A 61 3.62 -3.90 -0.80
C ILE A 61 3.20 -2.58 -1.45
N ALA A 62 2.15 -1.94 -0.92
CA ALA A 62 1.61 -0.70 -1.46
C ALA A 62 2.62 0.47 -1.41
N LYS A 63 3.57 0.49 -0.45
CA LYS A 63 4.62 1.52 -0.36
C LYS A 63 5.45 1.61 -1.63
N GLY A 64 5.88 0.47 -2.16
CA GLY A 64 6.80 0.37 -3.29
C GLY A 64 6.14 0.51 -4.65
N ILE A 65 4.81 0.43 -4.75
CA ILE A 65 4.11 0.47 -6.05
C ILE A 65 4.12 1.88 -6.63
N SER A 66 4.26 2.00 -7.95
CA SER A 66 3.95 3.22 -8.69
C SER A 66 3.04 2.88 -9.86
N VAL A 67 1.89 3.58 -9.98
CA VAL A 67 0.91 3.33 -11.05
C VAL A 67 0.82 4.57 -11.93
N SER A 68 0.93 4.38 -13.24
CA SER A 68 0.83 5.47 -14.22
C SER A 68 -0.61 5.96 -14.35
N LYS A 69 -0.80 7.29 -14.36
CA LYS A 69 -2.10 7.91 -14.68
C LYS A 69 -2.61 7.57 -16.09
N SER A 70 -1.72 7.13 -17.00
CA SER A 70 -2.11 6.69 -18.35
C SER A 70 -2.92 5.38 -18.34
N ASP A 71 -2.78 4.56 -17.31
CA ASP A 71 -3.64 3.40 -17.06
C ASP A 71 -4.69 3.77 -16.01
N ALA A 72 -5.74 4.47 -16.45
CA ALA A 72 -6.74 5.04 -15.57
C ALA A 72 -7.42 3.99 -14.68
N THR A 73 -7.67 2.80 -15.22
CA THR A 73 -8.34 1.70 -14.50
C THR A 73 -7.47 1.19 -13.35
N GLN A 74 -6.21 0.84 -13.63
CA GLN A 74 -5.31 0.35 -12.58
C GLN A 74 -4.96 1.46 -11.58
N TYR A 75 -4.82 2.71 -12.05
CA TYR A 75 -4.57 3.86 -11.21
C TYR A 75 -5.70 4.06 -10.19
N GLN A 76 -6.95 4.10 -10.64
CA GLN A 76 -8.12 4.26 -9.76
C GLN A 76 -8.26 3.09 -8.79
N ALA A 77 -8.15 1.85 -9.29
CA ALA A 77 -8.27 0.67 -8.45
C ALA A 77 -7.19 0.62 -7.36
N PHE A 78 -5.95 1.01 -7.69
CA PHE A 78 -4.87 1.09 -6.71
C PHE A 78 -5.18 2.08 -5.60
N TRP A 79 -5.52 3.32 -5.95
CA TRP A 79 -5.73 4.38 -4.97
C TRP A 79 -6.99 4.18 -4.11
N ILE A 80 -8.07 3.62 -4.67
CA ILE A 80 -9.28 3.28 -3.91
C ILE A 80 -8.97 2.20 -2.86
N ASN A 81 -8.28 1.14 -3.25
CA ASN A 81 -7.92 0.06 -2.33
C ASN A 81 -6.93 0.55 -1.27
N ALA A 82 -5.91 1.30 -1.67
CA ALA A 82 -4.94 1.90 -0.76
C ALA A 82 -5.62 2.82 0.27
N TYR A 83 -6.52 3.70 -0.16
CA TYR A 83 -7.28 4.57 0.72
C TYR A 83 -8.04 3.77 1.78
N ASN A 84 -8.82 2.76 1.36
CA ASN A 84 -9.62 1.96 2.29
C ASN A 84 -8.74 1.18 3.29
N LEU A 85 -7.60 0.64 2.84
CA LEU A 85 -6.64 -0.04 3.73
C LEU A 85 -6.03 0.92 4.75
N LEU A 86 -5.66 2.13 4.33
CA LEU A 86 -5.10 3.16 5.22
C LEU A 86 -6.13 3.70 6.22
N VAL A 87 -7.40 3.84 5.83
CA VAL A 87 -8.49 4.16 6.76
C VAL A 87 -8.63 3.05 7.82
N ILE A 88 -8.61 1.78 7.42
CA ILE A 88 -8.67 0.65 8.35
C ILE A 88 -7.48 0.66 9.30
N ASP A 89 -6.26 0.86 8.77
CA ASP A 89 -5.03 0.98 9.58
C ASP A 89 -5.13 2.11 10.61
N GLY A 90 -5.54 3.29 10.18
CA GLY A 90 -5.77 4.43 11.07
C GLY A 90 -6.79 4.12 12.17
N ILE A 91 -7.89 3.43 11.83
CA ILE A 91 -8.92 3.05 12.81
C ILE A 91 -8.37 2.04 13.83
N ILE A 92 -7.67 0.98 13.38
CA ILE A 92 -7.16 -0.03 14.32
C ILE A 92 -6.08 0.57 15.23
N ASN A 93 -5.25 1.49 14.72
CA ASN A 93 -4.22 2.15 15.53
C ASN A 93 -4.80 3.06 16.63
N ASN A 94 -6.06 3.46 16.49
CA ASN A 94 -6.81 4.25 17.47
C ASN A 94 -7.94 3.45 18.15
N TYR A 95 -7.97 2.11 18.02
CA TYR A 95 -9.08 1.29 18.50
C TYR A 95 -9.09 1.15 20.04
N PRO A 96 -10.27 1.21 20.71
CA PRO A 96 -11.60 1.44 20.15
C PRO A 96 -11.82 2.90 19.75
N LEU A 97 -12.35 3.09 18.54
CA LEU A 97 -12.61 4.41 17.97
C LEU A 97 -14.08 4.54 17.58
N LYS A 98 -14.72 5.65 17.99
CA LYS A 98 -16.12 5.94 17.65
C LYS A 98 -16.25 6.51 16.24
N SER A 99 -15.39 7.45 15.88
CA SER A 99 -15.33 8.05 14.55
C SER A 99 -13.87 8.38 14.17
N PRO A 100 -13.45 8.15 12.91
CA PRO A 100 -12.19 8.70 12.39
C PRO A 100 -12.06 10.22 12.57
N LEU A 101 -13.18 10.94 12.57
CA LEU A 101 -13.22 12.39 12.78
C LEU A 101 -12.85 12.80 14.21
N ASP A 102 -12.89 11.86 15.17
CA ASP A 102 -12.48 12.11 16.55
C ASP A 102 -10.95 12.10 16.71
N VAL A 103 -10.20 11.72 15.66
CA VAL A 103 -8.73 11.74 15.62
C VAL A 103 -8.28 12.99 14.85
N PRO A 104 -7.74 14.01 15.54
CA PRO A 104 -7.28 15.22 14.86
C PRO A 104 -6.21 14.88 13.83
N GLY A 105 -6.40 15.33 12.59
CA GLY A 105 -5.43 15.09 11.52
C GLY A 105 -5.58 13.76 10.78
N PHE A 106 -6.58 12.93 11.11
CA PHE A 106 -6.76 11.60 10.52
C PHE A 106 -6.71 11.62 8.99
N PHE A 107 -7.41 12.59 8.38
CA PHE A 107 -7.53 12.67 6.92
C PHE A 107 -6.56 13.65 6.27
N ASP A 108 -6.18 14.74 6.96
CA ASP A 108 -5.56 15.92 6.35
C ASP A 108 -4.14 16.24 6.83
N LYS A 109 -3.66 15.61 7.92
CA LYS A 109 -2.33 15.88 8.49
C LYS A 109 -1.45 14.64 8.59
N THR A 110 -2.01 13.49 8.95
CA THR A 110 -1.28 12.23 9.03
C THR A 110 -0.87 11.80 7.63
N LYS A 111 0.43 11.60 7.42
CA LYS A 111 0.99 11.12 6.16
C LYS A 111 1.22 9.62 6.22
N HIS A 112 1.00 8.98 5.08
CA HIS A 112 1.22 7.57 4.86
C HIS A 112 2.16 7.39 3.67
N GLU A 113 3.09 6.44 3.79
CA GLU A 113 3.91 6.00 2.67
C GLU A 113 3.09 5.00 1.85
N VAL A 114 2.74 5.36 0.62
CA VAL A 114 1.96 4.53 -0.31
C VAL A 114 2.12 5.03 -1.73
N GLY A 115 2.15 4.14 -2.71
CA GLY A 115 2.24 4.54 -4.11
C GLY A 115 3.53 5.27 -4.45
N GLY A 116 4.62 5.00 -3.73
CA GLY A 116 5.90 5.72 -3.82
C GLY A 116 5.83 7.17 -3.36
N LYS A 117 4.84 7.54 -2.53
CA LYS A 117 4.59 8.92 -2.06
C LYS A 117 4.36 8.93 -0.55
N SER A 118 4.72 10.05 0.08
CA SER A 118 4.28 10.43 1.42
C SER A 118 3.05 11.35 1.31
N ILE A 119 1.85 10.82 1.54
CA ILE A 119 0.58 11.48 1.22
C ILE A 119 -0.46 11.32 2.34
N THR A 120 -1.37 12.28 2.48
CA THR A 120 -2.52 12.20 3.40
C THR A 120 -3.71 11.51 2.72
N LEU A 121 -4.69 11.04 3.48
CA LEU A 121 -5.92 10.46 2.89
C LEU A 121 -6.66 11.46 1.99
N ASN A 122 -6.79 12.72 2.42
CA ASN A 122 -7.32 13.79 1.58
C ASN A 122 -6.45 14.05 0.35
N GLY A 123 -5.13 13.87 0.46
CA GLY A 123 -4.23 13.95 -0.67
C GLY A 123 -4.50 12.86 -1.72
N ILE A 124 -4.94 11.67 -1.30
CA ILE A 124 -5.36 10.60 -2.21
C ILE A 124 -6.67 10.95 -2.91
N GLU A 125 -7.66 11.49 -2.19
CA GLU A 125 -8.97 11.86 -2.75
C GLU A 125 -8.91 12.99 -3.80
N ASN A 126 -7.95 13.92 -3.67
CA ASN A 126 -7.86 15.13 -4.48
C ASN A 126 -6.81 15.07 -5.61
N ASN A 127 -6.35 13.89 -6.03
CA ASN A 127 -5.19 13.71 -6.94
C ASN A 127 -5.52 12.99 -8.26
#